data_AF-A0A382AHV9-F1
#
_entry.id   AF-A0A382AHV9-F1
#
_cell.length_a   1.000
_cell.length_b   1.000
_cell.length_c   1.000
_cell.angle_alpha   90.00
_cell.angle_beta   90.00
_cell.angle_gamma   90.00
#
_symmetry.space_group_name_H-M   'P 1'
#
loop_
_entity.id
_entity.type
_entity.pdbx_description
1 polymer ?
#
loop_
_entity_poly.entity_id
_entity_poly.type
_entity_poly.pdbx_seq_one_letter_code
_entity_poly.pdbx_strand_id
1 'polypeptide(L)' 'MSLIGVGVIGSLGYSFMSAAPDFRKSDYHQVTTPAKDCMECHIQAVEKIPIMPHRPMGSCTLCHSPTDNPF' A
#
# COMPACT_ATOMS: atom_id res chain seq x y z
N MET A 1 -20.39 11.27 -23.57
CA MET A 1 -20.40 11.49 -22.10
C MET A 1 -20.05 10.23 -21.31
N SER A 2 -20.64 9.05 -21.59
CA SER A 2 -20.27 7.81 -20.86
C SER A 2 -18.79 7.43 -20.95
N LEU A 3 -18.15 7.57 -22.11
CA LEU A 3 -16.72 7.25 -22.26
C LEU A 3 -15.82 8.15 -21.39
N ILE A 4 -16.20 9.42 -21.24
CA ILE A 4 -15.50 10.36 -20.35
C ILE A 4 -15.70 9.93 -18.90
N GLY A 5 -16.93 9.59 -18.51
CA GLY A 5 -17.23 9.11 -17.16
C GLY A 5 -16.45 7.84 -16.79
N VAL A 6 -16.41 6.84 -17.69
CA VAL A 6 -15.63 5.62 -17.50
C VAL A 6 -14.13 5.92 -17.40
N GLY A 7 -13.62 6.81 -18.27
CA GLY A 7 -12.21 7.23 -18.22
C GLY A 7 -11.84 7.90 -16.89
N VAL A 8 -12.68 8.81 -16.39
CA VAL A 8 -12.46 9.48 -15.10
C VAL A 8 -12.47 8.48 -13.95
N ILE A 9 -13.49 7.63 -13.86
CA ILE A 9 -13.61 6.63 -12.79
C ILE A 9 -12.43 5.65 -12.83
N GLY A 10 -12.06 5.16 -14.01
CA GLY A 10 -10.91 4.28 -14.17
C GLY A 10 -9.60 4.95 -13.77
N SER A 11 -9.38 6.20 -14.17
CA SER A 11 -8.16 6.94 -13.82
C SER A 11 -8.03 7.23 -12.33
N LEU A 12 -9.14 7.55 -11.66
CA LEU A 12 -9.16 7.78 -10.21
C LEU A 12 -8.92 6.48 -9.44
N GLY A 13 -9.54 5.38 -9.87
CA GLY A 13 -9.32 4.06 -9.28
C GLY A 13 -7.87 3.60 -9.43
N TYR A 14 -7.28 3.78 -10.62
CA TYR A 14 -5.87 3.48 -10.86
C TYR A 14 -4.96 4.33 -9.99
N SER A 15 -5.18 5.65 -9.96
CA SER A 15 -4.36 6.58 -9.17
C SER A 15 -4.38 6.26 -7.68
N PHE A 16 -5.55 5.85 -7.16
CA PHE A 16 -5.68 5.40 -5.78
C PHE A 16 -4.88 4.11 -5.52
N MET A 17 -4.97 3.14 -6.42
CA MET A 17 -4.24 1.86 -6.29
C MET A 17 -2.72 2.06 -6.35
N SER A 18 -2.25 2.93 -7.24
CA SER A 18 -0.83 3.23 -7.44
C SER A 18 -0.24 4.22 -6.42
N ALA A 19 -1.06 4.78 -5.52
CA ALA A 19 -0.57 5.73 -4.50
C ALA A 19 0.10 5.03 -3.31
N ALA A 20 -0.13 3.71 -3.15
CA ALA A 20 0.52 2.95 -2.10
C ALA A 20 2.03 2.82 -2.39
N PRO A 21 2.91 3.04 -1.40
CA PRO A 21 4.34 2.84 -1.56
C PRO A 21 4.66 1.36 -1.76
N ASP A 22 5.66 1.06 -2.58
CA ASP A 22 6.11 -0.31 -2.79
C ASP A 22 6.61 -0.97 -1.50
N PHE A 23 6.33 -2.26 -1.38
CA PHE A 23 6.88 -3.11 -0.34
C PHE A 23 8.33 -3.47 -0.69
N ARG A 24 9.29 -2.81 -0.03
CA ARG A 24 10.73 -3.03 -0.22
C ARG A 24 11.23 -4.10 0.71
N LYS A 25 11.74 -5.20 0.17
CA LYS A 25 12.32 -6.28 0.99
C LYS A 25 13.54 -5.77 1.76
N SER A 26 13.55 -5.95 3.07
CA SER A 26 14.65 -5.56 3.96
C SER A 26 14.63 -6.40 5.24
N ASP A 27 15.60 -6.18 6.12
CA ASP A 27 15.63 -6.84 7.45
C ASP A 27 14.36 -6.53 8.26
N TYR A 28 13.75 -5.35 8.05
CA TYR A 28 12.51 -4.92 8.71
C TYR A 28 11.23 -5.27 7.94
N HIS A 29 11.34 -5.51 6.63
CA HIS A 29 10.21 -5.83 5.76
C HIS A 29 10.50 -7.15 5.04
N GLN A 30 10.12 -8.24 5.68
CA GLN A 30 10.14 -9.58 5.07
C GLN A 30 8.75 -9.91 4.54
N VAL A 31 8.65 -10.71 3.48
CA VAL A 31 7.36 -11.09 2.90
C VAL A 31 6.54 -11.82 3.97
N THR A 32 5.58 -11.12 4.57
CA THR A 32 4.68 -11.67 5.59
C THR A 32 3.29 -11.85 5.01
N THR A 33 2.62 -12.92 5.44
CA THR A 33 1.26 -13.25 5.00
C THR A 33 0.17 -12.61 5.87
N PRO A 34 0.38 -12.30 7.18
CA PRO A 34 -0.66 -11.63 7.96
C PRO A 34 -0.53 -10.10 7.92
N ALA A 35 -1.58 -9.40 7.47
CA ALA A 35 -1.68 -7.94 7.58
C ALA A 35 -1.55 -7.42 9.02
N LYS A 36 -1.93 -8.24 10.01
CA LYS A 36 -1.79 -7.90 11.44
C LYS A 36 -0.34 -7.63 11.85
N ASP A 37 0.63 -8.31 11.24
CA ASP A 37 2.04 -8.19 11.60
C ASP A 37 2.58 -6.85 11.09
N CYS A 38 2.16 -6.40 9.89
CA CYS A 38 2.44 -5.05 9.39
C CYS A 38 1.89 -3.97 10.34
N MET A 39 0.72 -4.23 10.92
CA MET A 39 0.05 -3.29 11.79
C MET A 39 0.69 -3.15 13.17
N GLU A 40 1.57 -4.05 13.59
CA GLU A 40 2.30 -3.88 14.84
C GLU A 40 3.12 -2.59 14.84
N CYS A 41 3.63 -2.16 13.68
CA CYS A 41 4.39 -0.92 13.57
C CYS A 41 3.58 0.23 12.93
N HIS A 42 2.80 -0.04 11.89
CA HIS A 42 2.15 1.00 11.07
C HIS A 42 0.94 1.70 11.72
N ILE A 43 0.53 1.32 12.94
CA ILE A 43 -0.51 2.02 13.72
C ILE A 43 0.03 2.81 14.90
N GLN A 44 1.28 2.58 15.29
CA GLN A 44 1.81 3.03 16.57
C GLN A 44 2.39 4.45 16.54
N ALA A 45 2.34 5.14 15.39
CA ALA A 45 2.91 6.48 15.20
C ALA A 45 4.36 6.61 15.70
N VAL A 46 5.15 5.54 15.51
CA VAL A 46 6.56 5.47 15.92
C VAL A 46 7.39 6.35 14.98
N GLU A 47 8.42 7.00 15.54
CA GLU A 47 9.34 7.84 14.78
C GLU A 47 9.91 7.07 13.58
N LYS A 48 9.89 7.68 12.38
CA LYS A 48 10.41 7.13 11.11
C LYS A 48 9.62 5.95 10.52
N ILE A 49 8.51 5.53 11.13
CA ILE A 49 7.59 4.54 10.56
C ILE A 49 6.35 5.29 10.05
N PRO A 50 6.02 5.22 8.74
CA PRO A 50 4.84 5.90 8.23
C PRO A 50 3.58 5.25 8.82
N ILE A 51 2.63 6.08 9.25
CA ILE A 51 1.32 5.59 9.65
C ILE A 51 0.54 5.09 8.44
N MET A 52 -0.24 4.02 8.59
CA MET A 52 -1.16 3.56 7.55
C MET A 52 -2.27 4.61 7.34
N PRO A 53 -2.34 5.29 6.18
CA PRO A 53 -3.30 6.39 5.97
C PRO A 53 -4.70 5.89 5.55
N HIS A 54 -4.92 4.58 5.55
CA HIS A 54 -6.17 3.94 5.17
C HIS A 54 -6.64 2.96 6.26
N ARG A 55 -7.91 2.55 6.18
CA ARG A 55 -8.46 1.54 7.11
C ARG A 55 -7.73 0.19 6.94
N PRO A 56 -7.55 -0.62 8.00
CA PRO A 56 -7.00 -1.96 7.86
C PRO A 56 -7.72 -2.77 6.77
N MET A 57 -6.93 -3.39 5.90
CA MET A 57 -7.41 -4.29 4.85
C MET A 57 -6.95 -5.72 5.15
N GLY A 58 -7.53 -6.70 4.46
CA GLY A 58 -7.18 -8.11 4.66
C GLY A 58 -5.77 -8.47 4.20
N SER A 59 -5.27 -7.80 3.15
CA SER A 59 -3.89 -7.96 2.64
C SER A 59 -3.28 -6.58 2.34
N CYS A 60 -2.01 -6.42 2.66
CA CYS A 60 -1.24 -5.22 2.34
C CYS A 60 -0.61 -5.29 0.93
N THR A 61 -0.30 -6.49 0.44
CA THR A 61 0.45 -6.70 -0.81
C THR A 61 -0.35 -6.47 -2.09
N LEU A 62 -1.66 -6.19 -1.97
CA LEU A 62 -2.53 -5.85 -3.10
C LEU A 62 -2.16 -4.50 -3.71
N CYS A 63 -1.93 -3.49 -2.86
CA CYS A 63 -1.54 -2.15 -3.28
C CYS A 63 -0.03 -1.92 -3.05
N HIS A 64 0.53 -2.49 -1.98
CA HIS A 64 1.95 -2.41 -1.68
C HIS A 64 2.71 -3.51 -2.43
N SER A 65 3.03 -3.24 -3.69
CA SER A 65 3.67 -4.22 -4.58
C SER A 65 5.06 -4.60 -4.08
N PRO A 66 5.43 -5.89 -4.06
CA PRO A 66 6.81 -6.30 -3.79
C PRO A 66 7.75 -5.71 -4.83
N THR A 67 8.85 -5.10 -4.39
CA THR A 67 9.90 -4.62 -5.28
C THR A 67 11.27 -5.04 -4.76
N ASP A 68 12.13 -5.48 -5.69
CA ASP A 68 13.55 -5.69 -5.45
C ASP A 68 14.36 -4.41 -5.71
N ASN A 69 13.68 -3.34 -6.16
CA ASN A 69 14.33 -2.11 -6.56
C ASN A 69 14.63 -1.23 -5.33
N PRO A 70 15.89 -0.82 -5.10
CA PRO A 70 16.27 -0.10 -3.88
C PRO A 70 15.91 1.39 -3.90
N PHE A 71 15.47 1.95 -5.03
CA PHE A 71 15.27 3.38 -5.26
C PHE A 71 13.81 3.78 -5.27
#